data_AF-A0A969EPI3-F1
#
_entry.id   AF-A0A969EPI3-F1
#
_cell.length_a   1.000
_cell.length_b   1.000
_cell.length_c   1.000
_cell.angle_alpha   90.00
_cell.angle_beta   90.00
_cell.angle_gamma   90.00
#
_symmetry.space_group_name_H-M   'P 1'
#
loop_
_entity.id
_entity.type
_entity.pdbx_description
1 polymer ?
#
loop_
_entity_poly.entity_id
_entity_poly.type
_entity_poly.pdbx_seq_one_letter_code
_entity_poly.pdbx_strand_id
1 'polypeptide(L)'
;MLSDLVAIAQFPQVQHLYGERMRLEDTAESPIQLFNRVISASTREWPMLAYPTRFDLGNARVASLDVAALCGDMTAVGQRQTAIAYMLARHVLGRDLFLDAQTATLAPPRYRSHHQNVVEKLLAYPKKFCADEKHRCGSSSAINAQFVRDMREGRKANVQVALASQILEDFSDEMAELATTVYIMEYGSDETAEDVRAKFSLSPSALAQLRIHGTGPTAAGAPFLCALRTKRGLISQLLYLTTGPIELWALSTTAEDRVLRQRLYQRFNPRLARAALAQAYPGGSIKAELQRRLDSQAHAGLDREALLAAIEDEVADVATQLRATGSGNDLHWVA
;
A
#
# COMPACT_ATOMS: atom_id res chain seq x y z
N MET A 1 19.49 -8.54 -21.03
CA MET A 1 18.46 -9.35 -20.36
C MET A 1 19.11 -10.31 -19.39
N LEU A 2 18.38 -10.82 -18.40
CA LEU A 2 18.91 -11.79 -17.44
C LEU A 2 19.45 -13.06 -18.16
N SER A 3 18.79 -13.47 -19.24
CA SER A 3 19.25 -14.56 -20.12
C SER A 3 20.61 -14.31 -20.77
N ASP A 4 20.95 -13.06 -21.07
CA ASP A 4 22.21 -12.72 -21.75
C ASP A 4 23.41 -12.95 -20.83
N LEU A 5 23.20 -12.90 -19.51
CA LEU A 5 24.25 -13.23 -18.53
C LEU A 5 24.70 -14.69 -18.66
N VAL A 6 23.80 -15.61 -19.04
CA VAL A 6 24.17 -17.01 -19.30
C VAL A 6 25.13 -17.09 -20.49
N ALA A 7 24.89 -16.32 -21.55
CA ALA A 7 25.79 -16.26 -22.70
C ALA A 7 27.16 -15.64 -22.34
N ILE A 8 27.16 -14.57 -21.53
CA ILE A 8 28.39 -13.92 -21.05
C ILE A 8 29.19 -14.87 -20.16
N ALA A 9 28.53 -15.68 -19.32
CA ALA A 9 29.20 -16.66 -18.47
C ALA A 9 29.94 -17.76 -19.27
N GLN A 10 29.59 -17.95 -20.55
CA GLN A 10 30.28 -18.86 -21.46
C GLN A 10 31.49 -18.24 -22.16
N PHE A 11 31.80 -16.95 -21.93
CA PHE A 11 32.96 -16.33 -22.55
C PHE A 11 34.26 -17.02 -22.08
N PRO A 12 35.25 -17.22 -22.98
CA PRO A 12 36.46 -17.97 -22.65
C PRO A 12 37.21 -17.43 -21.43
N GLN A 13 37.22 -16.11 -21.24
CA GLN A 13 37.86 -15.45 -20.10
C GLN A 13 37.21 -15.84 -18.77
N VAL A 14 35.86 -15.95 -18.75
CA VAL A 14 35.11 -16.34 -17.56
C VAL A 14 35.24 -17.84 -17.31
N GLN A 15 35.13 -18.67 -18.36
CA GLN A 15 35.32 -20.12 -18.28
C GLN A 15 36.70 -20.52 -17.78
N HIS A 16 37.75 -19.83 -18.21
CA HIS A 16 39.11 -20.11 -17.76
C HIS A 16 39.29 -19.86 -16.26
N LEU A 17 38.62 -18.84 -15.70
CA LEU A 17 38.71 -18.49 -14.28
C LEU A 17 37.78 -19.34 -13.40
N TYR A 18 36.56 -19.60 -13.85
CA TYR A 18 35.46 -20.11 -13.00
C TYR A 18 34.80 -21.39 -13.51
N GLY A 19 35.26 -21.95 -14.63
CA GLY A 19 34.68 -23.13 -15.26
C GLY A 19 35.34 -24.43 -14.79
N GLU A 20 36.34 -24.90 -15.52
CA GLU A 20 36.79 -26.30 -15.38
C GLU A 20 37.64 -26.58 -14.15
N ARG A 21 38.37 -25.60 -13.63
CA ARG A 21 39.31 -25.81 -12.52
C ARG A 21 38.75 -25.44 -11.14
N MET A 22 37.71 -24.62 -11.11
CA MET A 22 37.08 -24.19 -9.86
C MET A 22 35.82 -25.03 -9.59
N ARG A 23 35.72 -25.57 -8.38
CA ARG A 23 34.54 -26.30 -7.91
C ARG A 23 34.01 -25.64 -6.66
N LEU A 24 32.70 -25.68 -6.50
CA LEU A 24 32.07 -25.27 -5.24
C LEU A 24 32.35 -26.34 -4.19
N GLU A 25 32.57 -25.91 -2.95
CA GLU A 25 32.82 -26.79 -1.81
C GLU A 25 31.69 -27.84 -1.70
N ASP A 26 32.08 -29.09 -1.45
CA ASP A 26 31.18 -30.24 -1.34
C ASP A 26 30.27 -30.52 -2.54
N THR A 27 30.60 -30.02 -3.74
CA THR A 27 29.86 -30.36 -4.97
C THR A 27 30.77 -30.62 -6.17
N ALA A 28 30.26 -31.36 -7.17
CA ALA A 28 30.91 -31.49 -8.47
C ALA A 28 30.62 -30.31 -9.43
N GLU A 29 29.82 -29.33 -9.00
CA GLU A 29 29.35 -28.21 -9.82
C GLU A 29 30.40 -27.09 -9.85
N SER A 30 30.68 -26.57 -11.05
CA SER A 30 31.46 -25.34 -11.21
C SER A 30 30.60 -24.11 -10.90
N PRO A 31 31.20 -22.98 -10.47
CA PRO A 31 30.48 -21.72 -10.30
C PRO A 31 29.65 -21.32 -11.54
N ILE A 32 30.16 -21.56 -12.75
CA ILE A 32 29.45 -21.27 -14.00
C ILE A 32 28.22 -22.16 -14.18
N GLN A 33 28.31 -23.46 -13.85
CA GLN A 33 27.17 -24.37 -13.91
C GLN A 33 26.06 -23.95 -12.93
N LEU A 34 26.43 -23.64 -11.68
CA LEU A 34 25.49 -23.13 -10.69
C LEU A 34 24.84 -21.84 -11.17
N PHE A 35 25.64 -20.88 -11.65
CA PHE A 35 25.16 -19.60 -12.15
C PHE A 35 24.14 -19.79 -13.28
N ASN A 36 24.48 -20.59 -14.29
CA ASN A 36 23.58 -20.84 -15.41
C ASN A 36 22.28 -21.50 -14.98
N ARG A 37 22.35 -22.47 -14.06
CA ARG A 37 21.16 -23.15 -13.52
C ARG A 37 20.26 -22.18 -12.75
N VAL A 38 20.84 -21.36 -11.87
CA VAL A 38 20.11 -20.38 -11.06
C VAL A 38 19.49 -19.30 -11.93
N ILE A 39 20.22 -18.74 -12.90
CA ILE A 39 19.70 -17.73 -13.81
C ILE A 39 18.59 -18.31 -14.70
N SER A 40 18.81 -19.50 -15.27
CA SER A 40 17.80 -20.16 -16.11
C SER A 40 16.53 -20.48 -15.33
N ALA A 41 16.66 -20.97 -14.09
CA ALA A 41 15.52 -21.17 -13.20
C ALA A 41 14.78 -19.85 -12.92
N SER A 42 15.54 -18.79 -12.60
CA SER A 42 14.97 -17.47 -12.30
C SER A 42 14.22 -16.87 -13.51
N THR A 43 14.71 -17.06 -14.74
CA THR A 43 13.98 -16.58 -15.94
C THR A 43 12.65 -17.29 -16.18
N ARG A 44 12.53 -18.56 -15.77
CA ARG A 44 11.28 -19.34 -15.87
C ARG A 44 10.31 -19.00 -14.75
N GLU A 45 10.84 -18.85 -13.54
CA GLU A 45 10.05 -18.54 -12.33
C GLU A 45 9.57 -17.08 -12.33
N TRP A 46 10.38 -16.15 -12.85
CA TRP A 46 10.10 -14.72 -12.89
C TRP A 46 10.15 -14.17 -14.31
N PRO A 47 9.19 -14.53 -15.21
CA PRO A 47 9.18 -14.02 -16.58
C PRO A 47 9.19 -12.49 -16.66
N MET A 48 8.56 -11.82 -15.68
CA MET A 48 8.53 -10.35 -15.58
C MET A 48 9.92 -9.71 -15.46
N LEU A 49 10.94 -10.44 -15.00
CA LEU A 49 12.33 -9.99 -14.91
C LEU A 49 13.19 -10.46 -16.10
N ALA A 50 12.67 -11.36 -16.93
CA ALA A 50 13.41 -11.99 -18.02
C ALA A 50 13.32 -11.22 -19.36
N TYR A 51 12.32 -10.36 -19.51
CA TYR A 51 12.03 -9.63 -20.75
C TYR A 51 12.20 -8.12 -20.60
N PRO A 52 12.39 -7.39 -21.71
CA PRO A 52 12.40 -5.92 -21.67
C PRO A 52 11.14 -5.39 -21.00
N THR A 53 11.30 -4.35 -20.18
CA THR A 53 10.19 -3.64 -19.53
C THR A 53 9.22 -3.12 -20.60
N ARG A 54 7.95 -3.56 -20.54
CA ARG A 54 6.86 -3.07 -21.41
C ARG A 54 5.78 -2.30 -20.64
N PHE A 55 6.00 -2.10 -19.35
CA PHE A 55 5.08 -1.43 -18.45
C PHE A 55 5.71 -0.13 -17.97
N ASP A 56 5.00 0.98 -18.18
CA ASP A 56 5.42 2.30 -17.73
C ASP A 56 4.21 3.06 -17.16
N LEU A 57 4.38 3.62 -15.97
CA LEU A 57 3.36 4.45 -15.32
C LEU A 57 3.50 5.93 -15.70
N GLY A 58 4.52 6.30 -16.49
CA GLY A 58 4.64 7.57 -17.18
C GLY A 58 4.41 8.80 -16.28
N ASN A 59 3.51 9.69 -16.72
CA ASN A 59 3.17 10.95 -16.05
C ASN A 59 2.08 10.82 -14.95
N ALA A 60 1.80 9.61 -14.46
CA ALA A 60 0.79 9.41 -13.42
C ALA A 60 1.15 10.20 -12.16
N ARG A 61 0.22 11.03 -11.67
CA ARG A 61 0.38 11.77 -10.41
C ARG A 61 0.09 10.89 -9.19
N VAL A 62 -0.81 9.93 -9.35
CA VAL A 62 -1.18 8.93 -8.35
C VAL A 62 -1.13 7.58 -9.03
N ALA A 63 -0.37 6.66 -8.43
CA ALA A 63 -0.27 5.29 -8.90
C ALA A 63 -0.32 4.34 -7.69
N SER A 64 -0.97 3.18 -7.89
CA SER A 64 -1.06 2.11 -6.90
C SER A 64 -0.94 0.77 -7.62
N LEU A 65 -0.24 -0.17 -7.00
CA LEU A 65 -0.11 -1.54 -7.49
C LEU A 65 -0.60 -2.49 -6.38
N ASP A 66 -1.60 -3.30 -6.71
CA ASP A 66 -1.98 -4.42 -5.86
C ASP A 66 -0.98 -5.56 -6.06
N VAL A 67 -0.20 -5.84 -5.01
CA VAL A 67 0.83 -6.89 -5.00
C VAL A 67 0.35 -8.18 -4.33
N ALA A 68 -0.88 -8.21 -3.80
CA ALA A 68 -1.36 -9.35 -3.02
C ALA A 68 -1.37 -10.65 -3.83
N ALA A 69 -1.77 -10.58 -5.11
CA ALA A 69 -1.78 -11.72 -6.03
C ALA A 69 -0.38 -12.24 -6.40
N LEU A 70 0.67 -11.45 -6.16
CA LEU A 70 2.06 -11.82 -6.43
C LEU A 70 2.78 -12.35 -5.19
N CYS A 71 2.23 -12.13 -3.99
CA CYS A 71 2.81 -12.60 -2.74
C CYS A 71 2.66 -14.13 -2.61
N GLY A 72 3.68 -14.77 -2.05
CA GLY A 72 3.67 -16.19 -1.78
C GLY A 72 3.14 -16.50 -0.37
N ASP A 73 3.18 -17.77 -0.01
CA ASP A 73 2.89 -18.21 1.36
C ASP A 73 4.05 -17.89 2.33
N MET A 74 3.94 -18.32 3.59
CA MET A 74 4.95 -18.08 4.62
C MET A 74 6.16 -19.03 4.55
N THR A 75 6.25 -19.89 3.54
CA THR A 75 7.44 -20.74 3.34
C THR A 75 8.63 -19.88 2.90
N ALA A 76 9.86 -20.42 2.98
CA ALA A 76 11.05 -19.70 2.52
C ALA A 76 10.96 -19.30 1.03
N VAL A 77 10.31 -20.14 0.20
CA VAL A 77 10.07 -19.86 -1.22
C VAL A 77 9.03 -18.75 -1.37
N GLY A 78 7.91 -18.84 -0.64
CA GLY A 78 6.85 -17.84 -0.66
C GLY A 78 7.31 -16.46 -0.16
N GLN A 79 8.11 -16.41 0.90
CA GLN A 79 8.74 -15.18 1.39
C GLN A 79 9.68 -14.55 0.37
N ARG A 80 10.46 -15.37 -0.35
CA ARG A 80 11.33 -14.90 -1.44
C ARG A 80 10.50 -14.31 -2.59
N GLN A 81 9.42 -14.99 -2.97
CA GLN A 81 8.46 -14.49 -3.96
C GLN A 81 7.87 -13.15 -3.54
N THR A 82 7.40 -13.02 -2.30
CA THR A 82 6.87 -11.77 -1.75
C THR A 82 7.92 -10.65 -1.77
N ALA A 83 9.17 -10.95 -1.44
CA ALA A 83 10.25 -9.97 -1.51
C ALA A 83 10.51 -9.47 -2.93
N ILE A 84 10.51 -10.37 -3.92
CA ILE A 84 10.66 -9.98 -5.32
C ILE A 84 9.47 -9.11 -5.77
N ALA A 85 8.24 -9.50 -5.43
CA ALA A 85 7.03 -8.75 -5.78
C ALA A 85 7.04 -7.33 -5.21
N TYR A 86 7.31 -7.17 -3.91
CA TYR A 86 7.37 -5.86 -3.26
C TYR A 86 8.51 -4.98 -3.80
N MET A 87 9.70 -5.55 -4.02
CA MET A 87 10.83 -4.78 -4.55
C MET A 87 10.62 -4.36 -6.00
N LEU A 88 10.00 -5.22 -6.81
CA LEU A 88 9.63 -4.87 -8.18
C LEU A 88 8.56 -3.77 -8.19
N ALA A 89 7.50 -3.89 -7.38
CA ALA A 89 6.47 -2.86 -7.27
C ALA A 89 7.04 -1.52 -6.79
N ARG A 90 7.91 -1.54 -5.76
CA ARG A 90 8.63 -0.35 -5.27
C ARG A 90 9.58 0.23 -6.31
N HIS A 91 10.19 -0.59 -7.17
CA HIS A 91 11.00 -0.08 -8.29
C HIS A 91 10.11 0.61 -9.34
N VAL A 92 9.03 -0.05 -9.78
CA VAL A 92 8.11 0.48 -10.80
C VAL A 92 7.45 1.78 -10.34
N LEU A 93 7.02 1.85 -9.08
CA LEU A 93 6.38 3.04 -8.50
C LEU A 93 7.39 4.13 -8.07
N GLY A 94 8.61 3.71 -7.70
CA GLY A 94 9.53 4.55 -6.92
C GLY A 94 10.81 4.98 -7.65
N ARG A 95 11.09 4.48 -8.85
CA ARG A 95 12.37 4.74 -9.55
C ARG A 95 12.68 6.23 -9.74
N ASP A 96 11.65 7.05 -9.97
CA ASP A 96 11.80 8.47 -10.24
C ASP A 96 11.78 9.32 -8.94
N LEU A 97 11.35 8.74 -7.82
CA LEU A 97 11.18 9.46 -6.56
C LEU A 97 12.51 9.88 -5.92
N PHE A 98 13.57 9.11 -6.17
CA PHE A 98 14.89 9.25 -5.53
C PHE A 98 15.98 9.70 -6.50
N LEU A 99 15.60 10.23 -7.67
CA LEU A 99 16.57 10.78 -8.62
C LEU A 99 17.19 12.07 -8.06
N ASP A 100 18.51 12.17 -8.18
CA ASP A 100 19.26 13.35 -7.75
C ASP A 100 20.05 14.00 -8.90
N ALA A 101 20.58 15.20 -8.63
CA ALA A 101 21.28 15.98 -9.64
C ALA A 101 22.59 15.30 -10.10
N GLN A 102 23.20 14.48 -9.24
CA GLN A 102 24.41 13.73 -9.58
C GLN A 102 24.09 12.63 -10.60
N THR A 103 22.95 11.97 -10.46
CA THR A 103 22.47 10.93 -11.38
C THR A 103 22.29 11.50 -12.79
N ALA A 104 21.80 12.74 -12.91
CA ALA A 104 21.66 13.41 -14.21
C ALA A 104 23.00 13.62 -14.94
N THR A 105 24.13 13.66 -14.22
CA THR A 105 25.47 13.82 -14.85
C THR A 105 25.95 12.54 -15.54
N LEU A 106 25.43 11.38 -15.15
CA LEU A 106 25.71 10.09 -15.75
C LEU A 106 25.07 9.94 -17.14
N ALA A 107 24.09 10.78 -17.47
CA ALA A 107 23.47 10.79 -18.78
C ALA A 107 24.47 11.19 -19.88
N PRO A 108 24.33 10.67 -21.11
CA PRO A 108 25.14 11.10 -22.25
C PRO A 108 25.08 12.62 -22.43
N PRO A 109 26.18 13.29 -22.84
CA PRO A 109 26.26 14.76 -22.86
C PRO A 109 25.08 15.46 -23.54
N ARG A 110 24.55 14.89 -24.63
CA ARG A 110 23.41 15.43 -25.38
C ARG A 110 22.10 15.50 -24.57
N TYR A 111 21.94 14.70 -23.52
CA TYR A 111 20.70 14.58 -22.75
C TYR A 111 20.80 15.15 -21.33
N ARG A 112 21.99 15.55 -20.87
CA ARG A 112 22.21 16.00 -19.49
C ARG A 112 21.29 17.15 -19.09
N SER A 113 21.17 18.18 -19.92
CA SER A 113 20.31 19.34 -19.63
C SER A 113 18.84 18.95 -19.47
N HIS A 114 18.36 17.99 -20.27
CA HIS A 114 16.99 17.48 -20.13
C HIS A 114 16.80 16.77 -18.78
N HIS A 115 17.69 15.84 -18.42
CA HIS A 115 17.59 15.10 -17.16
C HIS A 115 17.78 16.00 -15.93
N GLN A 116 18.66 17.00 -15.99
CA GLN A 116 18.82 18.00 -14.93
C GLN A 116 17.50 18.74 -14.67
N ASN A 117 16.82 19.21 -15.72
CA ASN A 117 15.52 19.88 -15.60
C ASN A 117 14.43 18.95 -15.04
N VAL A 118 14.46 17.65 -15.37
CA VAL A 118 13.51 16.66 -14.83
C VAL A 118 13.74 16.46 -13.33
N VAL A 119 15.00 16.26 -12.92
CA VAL A 119 15.36 16.07 -11.51
C VAL A 119 14.99 17.28 -10.67
N GLU A 120 15.29 18.49 -11.15
CA GLU A 120 14.93 19.73 -10.45
C GLU A 120 13.41 19.84 -10.23
N LYS A 121 12.62 19.54 -11.28
CA LYS A 121 11.15 19.50 -11.16
C LYS A 121 10.71 18.45 -10.15
N LEU A 122 11.27 17.25 -10.17
CA LEU A 122 10.91 16.18 -9.24
C LEU A 122 11.22 16.56 -7.79
N LEU A 123 12.35 17.22 -7.52
CA LEU A 123 12.71 17.68 -6.17
C LEU A 123 11.79 18.80 -5.67
N ALA A 124 11.33 19.69 -6.56
CA ALA A 124 10.47 20.81 -6.20
C ALA A 124 9.11 20.38 -5.61
N TYR A 125 8.58 19.22 -6.03
CA TYR A 125 7.29 18.73 -5.54
C TYR A 125 7.46 17.71 -4.40
N PRO A 126 6.72 17.87 -3.29
CA PRO A 126 6.64 16.84 -2.27
C PRO A 126 5.96 15.60 -2.86
N LYS A 127 6.59 14.45 -2.65
CA LYS A 127 6.12 13.15 -3.15
C LYS A 127 5.80 12.26 -1.97
N LYS A 128 4.91 11.28 -2.16
CA LYS A 128 4.58 10.30 -1.12
C LYS A 128 4.70 8.88 -1.67
N PHE A 129 5.43 8.05 -0.96
CA PHE A 129 5.49 6.61 -1.16
C PHE A 129 4.76 5.92 -0.01
N CYS A 130 3.76 5.11 -0.32
CA CYS A 130 2.99 4.37 0.66
C CYS A 130 3.18 2.87 0.44
N ALA A 131 3.55 2.14 1.50
CA ALA A 131 3.49 0.68 1.52
C ALA A 131 2.46 0.26 2.57
N ASP A 132 1.33 -0.25 2.10
CA ASP A 132 0.30 -0.85 2.94
C ASP A 132 0.58 -2.34 3.15
N GLU A 133 -0.05 -2.93 4.17
CA GLU A 133 0.03 -4.37 4.46
C GLU A 133 1.48 -4.86 4.65
N LYS A 134 2.33 -4.07 5.31
CA LYS A 134 3.75 -4.38 5.49
C LYS A 134 3.98 -5.75 6.13
N HIS A 135 3.08 -6.24 6.98
CA HIS A 135 3.15 -7.59 7.57
C HIS A 135 3.30 -8.71 6.55
N ARG A 136 2.84 -8.55 5.32
CA ARG A 136 3.04 -9.53 4.23
C ARG A 136 4.52 -9.74 3.90
N CYS A 137 5.33 -8.71 4.11
CA CYS A 137 6.79 -8.77 3.94
C CYS A 137 7.49 -9.61 5.01
N GLY A 138 6.80 -9.93 6.11
CA GLY A 138 7.33 -10.67 7.25
C GLY A 138 8.67 -10.12 7.76
N SER A 139 9.54 -11.03 8.17
CA SER A 139 10.89 -10.73 8.66
C SER A 139 11.94 -10.53 7.55
N SER A 140 11.52 -10.30 6.30
CA SER A 140 12.45 -10.15 5.17
C SER A 140 13.42 -8.99 5.39
N SER A 141 14.68 -9.33 5.68
CA SER A 141 15.73 -8.36 5.97
C SER A 141 16.01 -7.45 4.78
N ALA A 142 15.92 -7.97 3.55
CA ALA A 142 16.14 -7.20 2.33
C ALA A 142 15.09 -6.10 2.14
N ILE A 143 13.81 -6.42 2.35
CA ILE A 143 12.71 -5.45 2.23
C ILE A 143 12.83 -4.39 3.33
N ASN A 144 13.06 -4.82 4.58
CA ASN A 144 13.21 -3.91 5.71
C ASN A 144 14.40 -2.96 5.52
N ALA A 145 15.54 -3.46 5.05
CA ALA A 145 16.71 -2.64 4.74
C ALA A 145 16.41 -1.61 3.64
N GLN A 146 15.64 -1.99 2.62
CA GLN A 146 15.23 -1.06 1.57
C GLN A 146 14.28 0.04 2.11
N PHE A 147 13.28 -0.31 2.93
CA PHE A 147 12.41 0.69 3.54
C PHE A 147 13.15 1.64 4.48
N VAL A 148 14.10 1.13 5.27
CA VAL A 148 14.98 1.96 6.09
C VAL A 148 15.79 2.94 5.23
N ARG A 149 16.37 2.46 4.11
CA ARG A 149 17.07 3.32 3.15
C ARG A 149 16.15 4.41 2.62
N ASP A 150 14.94 4.04 2.20
CA ASP A 150 13.93 4.98 1.68
C ASP A 150 13.55 6.03 2.73
N MET A 151 13.41 5.65 4.00
CA MET A 151 13.13 6.56 5.10
C MET A 151 14.30 7.53 5.37
N ARG A 152 15.54 7.04 5.34
CA ARG A 152 16.76 7.86 5.52
C ARG A 152 16.96 8.86 4.37
N GLU A 153 16.74 8.42 3.14
CA GLU A 153 16.98 9.22 1.94
C GLU A 153 15.80 10.11 1.56
N GLY A 154 14.57 9.72 1.93
CA GLY A 154 13.33 10.38 1.54
C GLY A 154 13.30 11.87 1.89
N ARG A 155 13.82 12.26 3.06
CA ARG A 155 13.91 13.67 3.45
C ARG A 155 14.73 14.51 2.47
N LYS A 156 15.84 13.97 1.93
CA LYS A 156 16.69 14.66 0.96
C LYS A 156 16.02 14.74 -0.42
N ALA A 157 15.25 13.71 -0.78
CA ALA A 157 14.53 13.61 -2.04
C ALA A 157 13.16 14.31 -2.05
N ASN A 158 12.76 14.96 -0.94
CA ASN A 158 11.42 15.51 -0.73
C ASN A 158 10.33 14.42 -0.95
N VAL A 159 10.55 13.23 -0.37
CA VAL A 159 9.68 12.06 -0.39
C VAL A 159 9.26 11.72 1.04
N GLN A 160 7.96 11.72 1.29
CA GLN A 160 7.38 11.14 2.49
C GLN A 160 7.22 9.63 2.29
N VAL A 161 7.83 8.84 3.17
CA VAL A 161 7.62 7.37 3.22
C VAL A 161 6.60 7.07 4.31
N ALA A 162 5.51 6.40 3.94
CA ALA A 162 4.46 5.94 4.85
C ALA A 162 4.38 4.42 4.80
N LEU A 163 4.51 3.77 5.96
CA LEU A 163 4.42 2.32 6.11
C LEU A 163 3.24 2.01 7.03
N ALA A 164 2.37 1.08 6.64
CA ALA A 164 1.24 0.65 7.45
C ALA A 164 1.30 -0.87 7.73
N SER A 165 1.05 -1.24 8.98
CA SER A 165 0.91 -2.63 9.41
C SER A 165 0.03 -2.76 10.64
N GLN A 166 -0.54 -3.95 10.81
CA GLN A 166 -1.29 -4.36 12.00
C GLN A 166 -0.38 -5.00 13.06
N ILE A 167 0.84 -5.39 12.69
CA ILE A 167 1.80 -6.07 13.56
C ILE A 167 2.90 -5.07 13.97
N LEU A 168 3.15 -4.92 15.27
CA LEU A 168 4.11 -3.95 15.79
C LEU A 168 5.56 -4.34 15.45
N GLU A 169 5.85 -5.63 15.45
CA GLU A 169 7.15 -6.24 15.20
C GLU A 169 7.65 -6.00 13.78
N ASP A 170 6.75 -5.69 12.85
CA ASP A 170 7.16 -5.32 11.49
C ASP A 170 7.97 -4.03 11.45
N PHE A 171 7.76 -3.14 12.41
CA PHE A 171 8.53 -1.91 12.48
C PHE A 171 9.81 -2.18 13.26
N SER A 172 10.97 -2.15 12.60
CA SER A 172 12.24 -2.20 13.35
C SER A 172 12.42 -0.98 14.25
N ASP A 173 13.26 -1.07 15.28
CA ASP A 173 13.58 0.07 16.16
C ASP A 173 14.12 1.25 15.35
N GLU A 174 14.93 0.98 14.33
CA GLU A 174 15.43 2.01 13.43
C GLU A 174 14.31 2.70 12.64
N MET A 175 13.30 1.96 12.18
CA MET A 175 12.12 2.55 11.54
C MET A 175 11.36 3.43 12.53
N ALA A 176 11.22 3.00 13.79
CA ALA A 176 10.54 3.77 14.83
C ALA A 176 11.29 5.07 15.19
N GLU A 177 12.62 5.04 15.18
CA GLU A 177 13.46 6.22 15.37
C GLU A 177 13.37 7.22 14.21
N LEU A 178 13.36 6.71 12.97
CA LEU A 178 13.26 7.53 11.76
C LEU A 178 11.84 8.10 11.54
N ALA A 179 10.81 7.49 12.13
CA ALA A 179 9.43 7.94 12.00
C ALA A 179 9.21 9.28 12.72
N THR A 180 8.97 10.33 11.93
CA THR A 180 8.60 11.66 12.46
C THR A 180 7.16 11.72 12.93
N THR A 181 6.31 10.86 12.37
CA THR A 181 4.87 10.85 12.64
C THR A 181 4.39 9.42 12.70
N VAL A 182 3.72 9.06 13.79
CA VAL A 182 3.15 7.74 14.03
C VAL A 182 1.65 7.90 14.26
N TYR A 183 0.87 7.07 13.58
CA TYR A 183 -0.58 7.01 13.70
C TYR A 183 -0.97 5.68 14.32
N ILE A 184 -1.65 5.70 15.45
CA ILE A 184 -2.04 4.50 16.19
C ILE A 184 -3.56 4.50 16.28
N MET A 185 -4.20 3.58 15.55
CA MET A 185 -5.66 3.53 15.42
C MET A 185 -6.28 2.77 16.61
N GLU A 186 -5.84 1.54 16.80
CA GLU A 186 -6.30 0.61 17.83
C GLU A 186 -5.16 -0.33 18.23
N TYR A 187 -5.35 -1.08 19.31
CA TYR A 187 -4.44 -2.13 19.75
C TYR A 187 -5.25 -3.31 20.28
N GLY A 188 -4.72 -4.53 20.12
CA GLY A 188 -5.46 -5.77 20.42
C GLY A 188 -5.48 -6.17 21.90
N SER A 189 -4.48 -5.77 22.68
CA SER A 189 -4.36 -6.13 24.10
C SER A 189 -3.61 -5.06 24.90
N ASP A 190 -3.76 -5.06 26.22
CA ASP A 190 -3.04 -4.14 27.10
C ASP A 190 -1.50 -4.31 27.03
N GLU A 191 -1.03 -5.53 26.78
CA GLU A 191 0.39 -5.83 26.56
C GLU A 191 0.91 -5.12 25.29
N THR A 192 0.23 -5.30 24.16
CA THR A 192 0.56 -4.60 22.90
C THR A 192 0.51 -3.09 23.07
N ALA A 193 -0.44 -2.57 23.87
CA ALA A 193 -0.53 -1.15 24.18
C ALA A 193 0.73 -0.62 24.90
N GLU A 194 1.27 -1.40 25.84
CA GLU A 194 2.50 -1.02 26.54
C GLU A 194 3.74 -1.14 25.64
N ASP A 195 3.80 -2.14 24.75
CA ASP A 195 4.88 -2.25 23.77
C ASP A 195 4.87 -1.08 22.78
N VAL A 196 3.69 -0.71 22.27
CA VAL A 196 3.51 0.49 21.43
C VAL A 196 3.97 1.74 22.17
N ARG A 197 3.58 1.88 23.45
CA ARG A 197 4.00 3.02 24.28
C ARG A 197 5.51 3.08 24.44
N ALA A 198 6.15 1.95 24.73
CA ALA A 198 7.60 1.85 24.88
C ALA A 198 8.32 2.20 23.56
N LYS A 199 7.91 1.55 22.46
CA LYS A 199 8.54 1.68 21.14
C LYS A 199 8.49 3.11 20.60
N PHE A 200 7.35 3.79 20.77
CA PHE A 200 7.16 5.15 20.26
C PHE A 200 7.31 6.24 21.33
N SER A 201 7.79 5.87 22.53
CA SER A 201 8.05 6.78 23.64
C SER A 201 6.83 7.61 24.07
N LEU A 202 5.63 7.02 24.02
CA LEU A 202 4.38 7.71 24.32
C LEU A 202 4.20 7.90 25.84
N SER A 203 3.50 8.95 26.25
CA SER A 203 3.14 9.14 27.66
C SER A 203 2.05 8.15 28.10
N PRO A 204 1.99 7.79 29.40
CA PRO A 204 0.88 6.99 29.93
C PRO A 204 -0.49 7.64 29.69
N SER A 205 -0.56 8.99 29.74
CA SER A 205 -1.79 9.74 29.48
C SER A 205 -2.25 9.62 28.02
N ALA A 206 -1.33 9.62 27.06
CA ALA A 206 -1.67 9.44 25.65
C ALA A 206 -2.25 8.04 25.40
N LEU A 207 -1.65 7.01 26.00
CA LEU A 207 -2.17 5.65 25.92
C LEU A 207 -3.55 5.53 26.59
N ALA A 208 -3.75 6.16 27.75
CA ALA A 208 -5.05 6.20 28.43
C ALA A 208 -6.15 6.83 27.56
N GLN A 209 -5.84 7.88 26.81
CA GLN A 209 -6.80 8.47 25.85
C GLN A 209 -7.15 7.49 24.73
N LEU A 210 -6.16 6.78 24.19
CA LEU A 210 -6.41 5.75 23.18
C LEU A 210 -7.22 4.58 23.75
N ARG A 211 -7.00 4.18 25.01
CA ARG A 211 -7.79 3.13 25.69
C ARG A 211 -9.29 3.47 25.74
N ILE A 212 -9.60 4.73 26.04
CA ILE A 212 -10.99 5.19 26.23
C ILE A 212 -11.68 5.44 24.89
N HIS A 213 -10.94 5.99 23.92
CA HIS A 213 -11.54 6.52 22.70
C HIS A 213 -11.17 5.76 21.42
N GLY A 214 -10.21 4.84 21.44
CA GLY A 214 -9.78 4.04 20.28
C GLY A 214 -10.77 2.95 19.91
N THR A 215 -12.04 3.32 19.66
CA THR A 215 -13.14 2.38 19.39
C THR A 215 -13.32 2.06 17.91
N GLY A 216 -12.33 2.37 17.08
CA GLY A 216 -12.40 2.20 15.63
C GLY A 216 -13.32 3.22 14.93
N PRO A 217 -13.49 3.10 13.59
CA PRO A 217 -14.28 4.03 12.79
C PRO A 217 -15.76 4.06 13.20
N THR A 218 -16.29 5.26 13.43
CA THR A 218 -17.72 5.49 13.70
C THR A 218 -18.27 6.58 12.77
N ALA A 219 -19.59 6.82 12.81
CA ALA A 219 -20.20 7.94 12.10
C ALA A 219 -19.67 9.32 12.56
N ALA A 220 -19.09 9.41 13.77
CA ALA A 220 -18.44 10.62 14.28
C ALA A 220 -16.97 10.77 13.80
N GLY A 221 -16.45 9.79 13.05
CA GLY A 221 -15.07 9.71 12.61
C GLY A 221 -14.31 8.53 13.21
N ALA A 222 -13.09 8.32 12.73
CA ALA A 222 -12.17 7.32 13.24
C ALA A 222 -11.18 7.98 14.23
N PRO A 223 -11.24 7.63 15.53
CA PRO A 223 -10.29 8.10 16.52
C PRO A 223 -8.93 7.43 16.30
N PHE A 224 -7.86 8.20 16.49
CA PHE A 224 -6.49 7.69 16.47
C PHE A 224 -5.58 8.55 17.33
N LEU A 225 -4.58 7.94 17.94
CA LEU A 225 -3.51 8.66 18.60
C LEU A 225 -2.44 9.04 17.57
N CYS A 226 -2.18 10.33 17.44
CA CYS A 226 -1.12 10.87 16.60
C CYS A 226 0.08 11.26 17.46
N ALA A 227 1.25 10.69 17.17
CA ALA A 227 2.50 11.04 17.81
C ALA A 227 3.42 11.74 16.80
N LEU A 228 3.76 13.00 17.09
CA LEU A 228 4.49 13.91 16.22
C LEU A 228 5.84 14.25 16.88
N ARG A 229 6.94 13.74 16.32
CA ARG A 229 8.28 14.13 16.72
C ARG A 229 8.62 15.48 16.10
N THR A 230 8.70 16.51 16.93
CA THR A 230 9.07 17.87 16.51
C THR A 230 10.43 18.27 17.06
N LYS A 231 10.97 19.40 16.58
CA LYS A 231 12.19 20.00 17.17
C LYS A 231 12.04 20.38 18.65
N ARG A 232 10.80 20.48 19.16
CA ARG A 232 10.49 20.84 20.55
C ARG A 232 10.23 19.62 21.43
N GLY A 233 10.29 18.41 20.87
CA GLY A 233 9.94 17.17 21.55
C GLY A 233 8.75 16.46 20.91
N LEU A 234 8.30 15.39 21.57
CA LEU A 234 7.18 14.57 21.16
C LEU A 234 5.86 15.23 21.56
N ILE A 235 4.98 15.44 20.58
CA ILE A 235 3.60 15.87 20.81
C ILE A 235 2.70 14.67 20.51
N SER A 236 1.91 14.24 21.49
CA SER A 236 0.94 13.15 21.31
C SER A 236 -0.47 13.67 21.54
N GLN A 237 -1.35 13.49 20.55
CA GLN A 237 -2.72 13.98 20.61
C GLN A 237 -3.69 12.94 20.03
N LEU A 238 -4.79 12.71 20.74
CA LEU A 238 -5.92 11.96 20.19
C LEU A 238 -6.65 12.86 19.18
N LEU A 239 -6.75 12.38 17.94
CA LEU A 239 -7.40 13.07 16.83
C LEU A 239 -8.51 12.20 16.26
N TYR A 240 -9.44 12.85 15.57
CA TYR A 240 -10.52 12.19 14.85
C TYR A 240 -10.37 12.43 13.35
N LEU A 241 -10.21 11.36 12.59
CA LEU A 241 -10.31 11.41 11.14
C LEU A 241 -11.79 11.43 10.79
N THR A 242 -12.29 12.63 10.48
CA THR A 242 -13.67 12.83 10.02
C THR A 242 -13.68 12.76 8.51
N THR A 243 -14.34 11.72 8.01
CA THR A 243 -14.43 11.38 6.60
C THR A 243 -15.85 11.67 6.13
N GLY A 244 -16.00 12.28 4.97
CA GLY A 244 -17.34 12.59 4.45
C GLY A 244 -18.13 11.30 4.17
N PRO A 245 -19.48 11.30 4.25
CA PRO A 245 -20.30 10.12 3.96
C PRO A 245 -20.01 9.43 2.62
N ILE A 246 -19.66 10.21 1.58
CA ILE A 246 -19.27 9.71 0.26
C ILE A 246 -17.96 8.90 0.34
N GLU A 247 -17.00 9.38 1.11
CA GLU A 247 -15.70 8.73 1.30
C GLU A 247 -15.83 7.51 2.20
N LEU A 248 -16.67 7.55 3.24
CA LEU A 248 -16.98 6.36 4.06
C LEU A 248 -17.53 5.24 3.17
N TRP A 249 -18.46 5.57 2.26
CA TRP A 249 -18.96 4.62 1.26
C TRP A 249 -17.95 4.24 0.20
N ALA A 250 -16.92 5.03 -0.08
CA ALA A 250 -15.83 4.62 -0.98
C ALA A 250 -14.87 3.64 -0.30
N LEU A 251 -14.65 3.82 1.00
CA LEU A 251 -13.65 3.10 1.80
C LEU A 251 -14.22 1.88 2.55
N SER A 252 -15.54 1.72 2.64
CA SER A 252 -16.13 0.58 3.33
C SER A 252 -15.66 -0.76 2.73
N THR A 253 -15.21 -1.64 3.62
CA THR A 253 -14.71 -2.98 3.33
C THR A 253 -15.67 -4.10 3.72
N THR A 254 -16.74 -3.77 4.44
CA THR A 254 -17.82 -4.68 4.85
C THR A 254 -18.41 -5.39 3.63
N ALA A 255 -18.65 -6.70 3.74
CA ALA A 255 -19.04 -7.54 2.60
C ALA A 255 -20.38 -7.09 1.98
N GLU A 256 -21.36 -6.80 2.84
CA GLU A 256 -22.70 -6.37 2.45
C GLU A 256 -22.66 -5.01 1.76
N ASP A 257 -21.88 -4.07 2.30
CA ASP A 257 -21.67 -2.74 1.71
C ASP A 257 -20.99 -2.85 0.34
N ARG A 258 -20.00 -3.73 0.20
CA ARG A 258 -19.31 -4.00 -1.07
C ARG A 258 -20.26 -4.54 -2.13
N VAL A 259 -21.09 -5.52 -1.77
CA VAL A 259 -22.07 -6.12 -2.67
C VAL A 259 -23.08 -5.08 -3.13
N LEU A 260 -23.71 -4.35 -2.19
CA LEU A 260 -24.68 -3.30 -2.51
C LEU A 260 -24.07 -2.23 -3.44
N ARG A 261 -22.88 -1.73 -3.08
CA ARG A 261 -22.17 -0.71 -3.85
C ARG A 261 -21.84 -1.19 -5.26
N GLN A 262 -21.42 -2.46 -5.42
CA GLN A 262 -21.12 -3.03 -6.74
C GLN A 262 -22.38 -3.16 -7.61
N ARG A 263 -23.52 -3.58 -7.03
CA ARG A 263 -24.80 -3.64 -7.75
C ARG A 263 -25.26 -2.25 -8.20
N LEU A 264 -25.15 -1.27 -7.32
CA LEU A 264 -25.47 0.12 -7.67
C LEU A 264 -24.53 0.69 -8.76
N TYR A 265 -23.25 0.31 -8.78
CA TYR A 265 -22.32 0.71 -9.85
C TYR A 265 -22.64 0.09 -11.21
N GLN A 266 -23.38 -1.03 -11.25
CA GLN A 266 -23.87 -1.61 -12.51
C GLN A 266 -25.07 -0.82 -13.06
N ARG A 267 -25.85 -0.18 -12.18
CA ARG A 267 -27.06 0.59 -12.51
C ARG A 267 -26.78 2.08 -12.75
N PHE A 268 -25.83 2.65 -12.01
CA PHE A 268 -25.51 4.08 -12.00
C PHE A 268 -24.01 4.31 -12.08
N ASN A 269 -23.59 5.53 -12.48
CA ASN A 269 -22.19 5.88 -12.38
C ASN A 269 -21.71 5.88 -10.91
N PRO A 270 -20.43 5.53 -10.64
CA PRO A 270 -19.96 5.37 -9.26
C PRO A 270 -20.07 6.61 -8.37
N ARG A 271 -20.04 7.82 -8.95
CA ARG A 271 -20.17 9.07 -8.18
C ARG A 271 -21.59 9.24 -7.66
N LEU A 272 -22.58 9.11 -8.55
CA LEU A 272 -24.00 9.20 -8.21
C LEU A 272 -24.42 8.09 -7.24
N ALA A 273 -23.97 6.86 -7.48
CA ALA A 273 -24.24 5.74 -6.58
C ALA A 273 -23.72 6.01 -5.15
N ARG A 274 -22.48 6.50 -5.01
CA ARG A 274 -21.94 6.87 -3.69
C ARG A 274 -22.65 8.06 -3.06
N ALA A 275 -23.08 9.05 -3.86
CA ALA A 275 -23.85 10.19 -3.36
C ALA A 275 -25.22 9.74 -2.82
N ALA A 276 -25.91 8.85 -3.54
CA ALA A 276 -27.17 8.27 -3.10
C ALA A 276 -27.02 7.43 -1.83
N LEU A 277 -26.00 6.56 -1.79
CA LEU A 277 -25.63 5.79 -0.60
C LEU A 277 -25.32 6.70 0.59
N ALA A 278 -24.55 7.77 0.37
CA ALA A 278 -24.22 8.75 1.39
C ALA A 278 -25.44 9.51 1.92
N GLN A 279 -26.42 9.80 1.06
CA GLN A 279 -27.65 10.46 1.47
C GLN A 279 -28.59 9.52 2.23
N ALA A 280 -28.75 8.28 1.75
CA ALA A 280 -29.60 7.28 2.39
C ALA A 280 -29.01 6.77 3.72
N TYR A 281 -27.68 6.57 3.74
CA TYR A 281 -26.94 5.99 4.87
C TYR A 281 -25.65 6.78 5.14
N PRO A 282 -25.73 7.92 5.83
CA PRO A 282 -24.57 8.80 6.05
C PRO A 282 -23.42 8.16 6.83
N GLY A 283 -23.71 7.12 7.62
CA GLY A 283 -22.71 6.39 8.40
C GLY A 283 -21.77 5.49 7.59
N GLY A 284 -21.96 5.36 6.28
CA GLY A 284 -21.05 4.61 5.41
C GLY A 284 -21.20 3.09 5.44
N SER A 285 -22.27 2.58 6.06
CA SER A 285 -22.58 1.15 6.09
C SER A 285 -24.08 0.92 6.24
N ILE A 286 -24.56 -0.17 5.63
CA ILE A 286 -25.94 -0.68 5.80
C ILE A 286 -26.02 -1.82 6.82
N LYS A 287 -24.90 -2.27 7.39
CA LYS A 287 -24.87 -3.49 8.23
C LYS A 287 -25.89 -3.46 9.37
N ALA A 288 -25.95 -2.34 10.10
CA ALA A 288 -26.88 -2.18 11.22
C ALA A 288 -28.35 -2.17 10.76
N GLU A 289 -28.64 -1.54 9.61
CA GLU A 289 -29.98 -1.50 9.03
C GLU A 289 -30.41 -2.87 8.51
N LEU A 290 -29.53 -3.57 7.81
CA LEU A 290 -29.78 -4.93 7.33
C LEU A 290 -30.06 -5.88 8.50
N GLN A 291 -29.27 -5.80 9.58
CA GLN A 291 -29.50 -6.57 10.79
C GLN A 291 -30.84 -6.22 11.43
N ARG A 292 -31.17 -4.92 11.55
CA ARG A 292 -32.47 -4.46 12.07
C ARG A 292 -33.64 -5.01 11.27
N ARG A 293 -33.53 -5.09 9.94
CA ARG A 293 -34.58 -5.66 9.08
C ARG A 293 -34.69 -7.18 9.24
N LEU A 294 -33.57 -7.89 9.35
CA LEU A 294 -33.55 -9.33 9.62
C LEU A 294 -34.23 -9.68 10.96
N ASP A 295 -34.02 -8.85 11.98
CA ASP A 295 -34.59 -9.06 13.32
C ASP A 295 -36.07 -8.59 13.42
N SER A 296 -36.59 -7.93 12.39
CA SER A 296 -37.95 -7.36 12.39
C SER A 296 -39.01 -8.38 11.98
N GLN A 297 -40.06 -8.51 12.79
CA GLN A 297 -41.24 -9.32 12.43
C GLN A 297 -41.95 -8.82 11.16
N ALA A 298 -41.82 -7.53 10.81
CA ALA A 298 -42.42 -6.97 9.59
C ALA A 298 -41.79 -7.55 8.30
N HIS A 299 -40.59 -8.11 8.40
CA HIS A 299 -39.87 -8.74 7.31
C HIS A 299 -39.72 -10.26 7.52
N ALA A 300 -40.54 -10.84 8.40
CA ALA A 300 -40.51 -12.27 8.67
C ALA A 300 -40.74 -13.06 7.37
N GLY A 301 -39.76 -13.91 7.01
CA GLY A 301 -39.79 -14.73 5.79
C GLY A 301 -38.98 -14.17 4.62
N LEU A 302 -38.46 -12.95 4.70
CA LEU A 302 -37.46 -12.46 3.74
C LEU A 302 -36.08 -12.92 4.17
N ASP A 303 -35.32 -13.48 3.23
CA ASP A 303 -33.92 -13.78 3.47
C ASP A 303 -33.05 -12.52 3.31
N ARG A 304 -31.77 -12.69 3.63
CA ARG A 304 -30.79 -11.61 3.56
C ARG A 304 -30.66 -11.00 2.17
N GLU A 305 -30.81 -11.82 1.14
CA GLU A 305 -30.64 -11.40 -0.26
C GLU A 305 -31.82 -10.54 -0.71
N ALA A 306 -33.05 -10.95 -0.37
CA ALA A 306 -34.26 -10.18 -0.64
C ALA A 306 -34.24 -8.82 0.08
N LEU A 307 -33.77 -8.77 1.33
CA LEU A 307 -33.63 -7.51 2.07
C LEU A 307 -32.56 -6.60 1.46
N LEU A 308 -31.44 -7.17 1.00
CA LEU A 308 -30.40 -6.40 0.33
C LEU A 308 -30.89 -5.81 -1.00
N ALA A 309 -31.67 -6.58 -1.78
CA ALA A 309 -32.30 -6.10 -3.00
C ALA A 309 -33.30 -4.96 -2.73
N ALA A 310 -34.10 -5.06 -1.67
CA ALA A 310 -35.02 -3.98 -1.26
C ALA A 310 -34.26 -2.68 -0.91
N ILE A 311 -33.16 -2.79 -0.15
CA ILE A 311 -32.30 -1.63 0.15
C ILE A 311 -31.67 -1.06 -1.13
N GLU A 312 -31.27 -1.91 -2.07
CA GLU A 312 -30.73 -1.48 -3.36
C GLU A 312 -31.73 -0.62 -4.13
N ASP A 313 -33.00 -1.04 -4.20
CA ASP A 313 -34.04 -0.28 -4.89
C ASP A 313 -34.35 1.05 -4.19
N GLU A 314 -34.40 1.08 -2.86
CA GLU A 314 -34.54 2.33 -2.09
C GLU A 314 -33.42 3.33 -2.41
N VAL A 315 -32.16 2.86 -2.47
CA VAL A 315 -31.02 3.72 -2.81
C VAL A 315 -31.04 4.12 -4.30
N ALA A 316 -31.52 3.24 -5.17
CA ALA A 316 -31.68 3.55 -6.60
C ALA A 316 -32.71 4.66 -6.85
N ASP A 317 -33.77 4.72 -6.04
CA ASP A 317 -34.75 5.81 -6.09
C ASP A 317 -34.10 7.14 -5.67
N VAL A 318 -33.30 7.15 -4.60
CA VAL A 318 -32.52 8.32 -4.17
C VAL A 318 -31.56 8.77 -5.28
N ALA A 319 -30.88 7.85 -5.95
CA ALA A 319 -29.99 8.15 -7.07
C ALA A 319 -30.75 8.81 -8.24
N THR A 320 -31.96 8.34 -8.52
CA THR A 320 -32.82 8.89 -9.59
C THR A 320 -33.28 10.30 -9.24
N GLN A 321 -33.65 10.56 -7.99
CA GLN A 321 -34.00 11.89 -7.49
C GLN A 321 -32.81 12.87 -7.56
N LEU A 322 -31.63 12.43 -7.13
CA LEU A 322 -30.39 13.23 -7.22
C LEU A 322 -30.04 13.60 -8.67
N ARG A 323 -30.25 12.68 -9.60
CA ARG A 323 -30.05 12.94 -11.04
C ARG A 323 -31.05 13.98 -11.57
N ALA A 324 -32.30 13.92 -11.15
CA ALA A 324 -33.34 14.85 -11.58
C ALA A 324 -33.13 16.29 -11.06
N THR A 325 -32.52 16.44 -9.88
CA THR A 325 -32.27 17.74 -9.24
C THR A 325 -30.97 18.43 -9.69
N GLY A 326 -30.19 17.85 -10.61
CA GLY A 326 -28.93 18.44 -11.11
C GLY A 326 -27.76 18.43 -10.12
N SER A 327 -28.01 18.07 -8.86
CA SER A 327 -27.02 18.00 -7.77
C SER A 327 -25.90 16.97 -7.99
N GLY A 328 -26.05 16.07 -8.98
CA GLY A 328 -25.02 15.10 -9.38
C GLY A 328 -24.03 15.55 -10.48
N ASN A 329 -24.26 16.71 -11.12
CA ASN A 329 -23.47 17.13 -12.30
C ASN A 329 -22.32 18.12 -12.01
N ASP A 330 -22.30 18.81 -10.86
CA ASP A 330 -21.44 19.99 -10.65
C ASP A 330 -20.17 19.76 -9.79
N LEU A 331 -19.59 18.55 -9.80
CA LEU A 331 -18.28 18.31 -9.19
C LEU A 331 -17.29 17.78 -10.23
N HIS A 332 -16.94 18.65 -11.17
CA HIS A 332 -15.83 18.46 -12.10
C HIS A 332 -14.49 18.55 -11.37
N TRP A 333 -14.00 17.40 -10.86
CA TRP A 333 -12.57 17.15 -10.77
C TRP A 333 -12.21 16.08 -11.78
N VAL A 334 -11.39 16.50 -12.75
CA VAL A 334 -10.68 15.69 -13.74
C VAL A 334 -9.61 14.88 -12.99
N ALA A 335 -9.52 13.60 -13.36
CA ALA A 335 -8.61 12.60 -12.80
C ALA A 335 -7.13 13.01 -12.84
#